data_AF-Q8BGS2-F1
#
_entry.id   AF-Q8BGS2-F1
#
_cell.length_a   1.000
_cell.length_b   1.000
_cell.length_c   1.000
_cell.angle_alpha   90.00
_cell.angle_beta   90.00
_cell.angle_gamma   90.00
#
_symmetry.space_group_name_H-M   'P 1'
#
loop_
_entity.id
_entity.type
_entity.pdbx_description
1 polymer ?
#
loop_
_entity_poly.entity_id
_entity_poly.type
_entity_poly.pdbx_seq_one_letter_code
_entity_poly.pdbx_strand_id
1 'polypeptide(L)'
;MELSADYLREKLRQDLEAEHVEVEDTTLNRCATSFRVLVVSAKFEGKPLLQRHRLVNECLAEELPHIHAFEQKTLTPEQWTRQRRE
;
A
#
# COMPACT_ATOMS: atom_id res chain seq x y z
N MET A 1 9.87 -15.34 -7.78
CA MET A 1 8.53 -14.81 -7.47
C MET A 1 8.25 -13.69 -8.45
N GLU A 2 7.24 -13.84 -9.30
CA GLU A 2 6.76 -12.71 -10.12
C GLU A 2 5.96 -11.80 -9.20
N LEU A 3 6.51 -10.63 -8.92
CA LEU A 3 5.89 -9.61 -8.09
C LEU A 3 4.74 -8.99 -8.89
N SER A 4 3.50 -9.39 -8.59
CA SER A 4 2.31 -8.90 -9.27
C SER A 4 1.53 -7.92 -8.38
N ALA A 5 0.80 -7.00 -9.01
CA ALA A 5 -0.09 -6.08 -8.31
C ALA A 5 -1.12 -6.82 -7.45
N ASP A 6 -1.63 -7.94 -7.95
CA ASP A 6 -2.63 -8.77 -7.26
C ASP A 6 -2.04 -9.42 -5.99
N TYR A 7 -0.83 -9.97 -6.07
CA TYR A 7 -0.12 -10.53 -4.92
C TYR A 7 0.13 -9.49 -3.83
N LEU A 8 0.61 -8.30 -4.19
CA LEU A 8 0.78 -7.19 -3.25
C LEU A 8 -0.54 -6.80 -2.60
N ARG A 9 -1.62 -6.74 -3.39
CA ARG A 9 -2.96 -6.40 -2.91
C ARG A 9 -3.43 -7.38 -1.85
N GLU A 10 -3.34 -8.68 -2.13
CA GLU A 10 -3.78 -9.74 -1.21
C GLU A 10 -2.94 -9.77 0.06
N LYS A 11 -1.61 -9.69 -0.06
CA LYS A 11 -0.69 -9.67 1.09
C LYS A 11 -0.98 -8.51 2.04
N LEU A 12 -1.07 -7.28 1.49
CA LEU A 12 -1.41 -6.08 2.26
C LEU A 12 -2.79 -6.16 2.88
N ARG A 13 -3.78 -6.69 2.15
CA ARG A 13 -5.15 -6.84 2.65
C ARG A 13 -5.19 -7.77 3.86
N GLN A 14 -4.50 -8.91 3.78
CA GLN A 14 -4.51 -9.92 4.84
C GLN A 14 -3.73 -9.46 6.08
N ASP A 15 -2.51 -8.95 5.91
CA ASP A 15 -1.62 -8.61 7.03
C ASP A 15 -2.08 -7.35 7.78
N LEU A 16 -2.52 -6.34 7.02
CA LEU A 16 -2.99 -5.07 7.58
C LEU A 16 -4.48 -5.07 7.92
N GLU A 17 -5.19 -6.18 7.73
CA GLU A 17 -6.65 -6.28 7.84
C GLU A 17 -7.32 -5.08 7.16
N ALA A 18 -6.86 -4.76 5.96
CA ALA A 18 -7.29 -3.58 5.24
C ALA A 18 -8.69 -3.80 4.65
N GLU A 19 -9.56 -2.82 4.82
CA GLU A 19 -10.91 -2.79 4.27
C GLU A 19 -10.88 -2.60 2.75
N HIS A 20 -9.93 -1.79 2.26
CA HIS A 20 -9.74 -1.51 0.85
C HIS A 20 -8.25 -1.46 0.51
N VAL A 21 -7.85 -2.14 -0.56
CA VAL A 21 -6.47 -2.11 -1.07
C VAL A 21 -6.50 -1.94 -2.57
N GLU A 22 -5.86 -0.88 -3.05
CA GLU A 22 -5.62 -0.62 -4.47
C GLU A 22 -4.13 -0.76 -4.72
N VAL A 23 -3.76 -1.50 -5.77
CA VAL A 23 -2.38 -1.61 -6.22
C VAL A 23 -2.37 -1.29 -7.71
N GLU A 24 -1.66 -0.23 -8.06
CA GLU A 24 -1.47 0.27 -9.41
C GLU A 24 -0.01 0.04 -9.81
N ASP A 25 0.19 -0.67 -10.92
CA ASP A 25 1.50 -0.81 -11.53
C ASP A 25 1.79 0.42 -12.39
N THR A 26 2.74 1.24 -11.93
CA THR A 26 3.16 2.48 -12.59
C THR A 26 4.47 2.29 -13.37
N THR A 27 4.94 1.04 -13.53
CA THR A 27 6.20 0.71 -14.21
C THR A 27 6.23 1.22 -15.64
N LEU A 28 5.10 1.25 -16.36
CA LEU A 28 5.01 1.76 -17.74
C LEU A 28 5.48 3.22 -17.89
N ASN A 29 5.31 4.05 -16.85
CA ASN A 29 5.66 5.48 -16.88
C ASN A 29 7.06 5.76 -16.29
N ARG A 30 7.81 4.72 -15.88
CA ARG A 30 9.13 4.86 -15.24
C ARG A 30 10.12 3.86 -15.84
N CYS A 31 11.41 4.10 -15.69
CA CYS A 31 12.43 3.19 -16.23
C CYS A 31 12.58 1.88 -15.44
N ALA A 32 11.91 1.75 -14.29
CA ALA A 32 12.08 0.64 -13.35
C ALA A 32 10.76 0.27 -12.65
N THR A 33 10.71 -0.94 -12.10
CA THR A 33 9.55 -1.51 -11.39
C THR A 33 9.04 -0.54 -10.33
N SER A 34 7.82 -0.04 -10.54
CA SER A 34 7.24 1.00 -9.72
C SER A 34 5.78 0.71 -9.39
N PHE A 35 5.46 0.58 -8.11
CA PHE A 35 4.11 0.31 -7.66
C PHE A 35 3.58 1.47 -6.84
N ARG A 36 2.30 1.77 -7.04
CA ARG A 36 1.53 2.67 -6.19
C ARG A 36 0.46 1.88 -5.47
N VAL A 37 0.46 1.93 -4.15
CA VAL A 37 -0.54 1.26 -3.32
C VAL A 37 -1.34 2.25 -2.51
N LEU A 38 -2.65 2.02 -2.40
CA LEU A 38 -3.53 2.71 -1.48
C LEU A 38 -4.11 1.66 -0.54
N VAL A 39 -3.82 1.80 0.75
CA VAL A 39 -4.28 0.88 1.78
C VAL A 39 -5.18 1.66 2.73
N VAL A 40 -6.41 1.16 2.88
CA VAL A 40 -7.40 1.66 3.83
C VAL A 40 -7.54 0.64 4.95
N SER A 41 -7.07 0.97 6.16
CA SER A 41 -7.17 0.08 7.31
C SER A 41 -7.43 0.85 8.59
N ALA A 42 -8.28 0.29 9.45
CA ALA A 42 -8.48 0.80 10.81
C ALA A 42 -7.21 0.66 11.67
N LYS A 43 -6.28 -0.24 11.32
CA LYS A 43 -4.98 -0.37 12.03
C LYS A 43 -4.11 0.88 11.98
N PHE A 44 -4.42 1.82 11.08
CA PHE A 44 -3.73 3.10 10.94
C PHE A 44 -4.31 4.19 11.85
N GLU A 45 -5.46 3.95 12.46
CA GLU A 45 -6.05 4.86 13.44
C GLU A 45 -5.12 5.02 14.65
N GLY A 46 -4.99 6.25 15.14
CA GLY A 46 -4.06 6.60 16.23
C GLY A 46 -2.56 6.52 15.89
N LYS A 47 -2.16 5.95 14.74
CA LYS A 47 -0.76 5.84 14.33
C LYS A 47 -0.33 7.03 13.46
N PRO A 48 0.86 7.62 13.70
CA PRO A 48 1.42 8.65 12.82
C PRO A 48 1.80 8.08 11.46
N LEU A 49 1.86 8.93 10.43
CA LEU A 49 2.14 8.55 9.04
C LEU A 49 3.38 7.66 8.89
N LEU A 50 4.48 8.01 9.58
CA LEU A 50 5.71 7.21 9.55
C LEU A 50 5.50 5.79 10.07
N GLN A 51 4.73 5.60 11.14
CA GLN A 51 4.46 4.26 11.68
C GLN A 51 3.55 3.46 10.74
N ARG A 52 2.57 4.11 10.09
CA ARG A 52 1.75 3.48 9.05
C ARG A 52 2.61 2.98 7.90
N HIS A 53 3.54 3.81 7.44
CA HIS A 53 4.48 3.46 6.37
C HIS A 53 5.43 2.33 6.78
N ARG A 54 5.91 2.32 8.03
CA ARG A 54 6.71 1.21 8.56
C ARG A 54 5.95 -0.11 8.52
N LEU A 55 4.69 -0.14 8.96
CA LEU A 55 3.88 -1.35 8.94
C LEU A 55 3.73 -1.94 7.53
N VAL A 56 3.45 -1.09 6.55
CA VAL A 56 3.35 -1.53 5.15
C VAL A 56 4.71 -2.01 4.63
N ASN A 57 5.79 -1.29 4.93
CA ASN A 57 7.13 -1.68 4.52
C ASN A 57 7.60 -2.98 5.18
N GLU A 58 7.24 -3.23 6.44
CA GLU A 58 7.54 -4.47 7.16
C GLU A 58 6.77 -5.64 6.53
N CYS A 59 5.49 -5.43 6.17
CA CYS A 59 4.70 -6.42 5.44
C CYS A 59 5.34 -6.78 4.09
N LEU A 60 5.89 -5.79 3.40
CA LEU A 60 6.53 -5.93 2.09
C LEU A 60 8.07 -5.98 2.17
N ALA A 61 8.65 -6.38 3.30
CA ALA A 61 10.09 -6.31 3.50
C ALA A 61 10.88 -7.18 2.50
N GLU A 62 10.28 -8.29 2.04
CA GLU A 62 10.87 -9.18 1.05
C GLU A 62 10.69 -8.66 -0.38
N GLU A 63 9.59 -7.94 -0.63
CA GLU A 63 9.23 -7.42 -1.94
C GLU A 63 9.86 -6.05 -2.24
N LEU A 64 9.99 -5.18 -1.24
CA LEU A 64 10.55 -3.84 -1.37
C LEU A 64 11.92 -3.78 -2.04
N PRO A 65 12.88 -4.69 -1.77
CA PRO A 65 14.16 -4.73 -2.47
C PRO A 65 14.04 -4.92 -3.99
N HIS A 66 12.92 -5.50 -4.46
CA HIS A 66 12.65 -5.73 -5.88
C HIS A 66 11.85 -4.58 -6.52
N ILE A 67 11.34 -3.63 -5.71
CA ILE A 67 10.56 -2.48 -6.16
C ILE A 67 11.47 -1.24 -6.13
N HIS A 68 11.77 -0.68 -7.29
CA HIS A 68 12.66 0.49 -7.38
C HIS A 68 11.99 1.76 -6.85
N ALA A 69 10.70 1.94 -7.11
CA ALA A 69 9.90 3.02 -6.54
C ALA A 69 8.57 2.50 -6.01
N PHE A 70 8.34 2.70 -4.71
CA PHE A 70 7.13 2.27 -4.04
C PHE A 70 6.41 3.48 -3.46
N GLU A 71 5.31 3.87 -4.09
CA GLU A 71 4.41 4.89 -3.57
C GLU A 71 3.33 4.22 -2.74
N GLN A 72 3.15 4.64 -1.49
CA GLN A 72 2.11 4.09 -0.62
C GLN A 72 1.27 5.20 -0.01
N LYS A 73 -0.03 4.97 0.06
CA LYS A 73 -0.98 5.86 0.70
C LYS A 73 -1.74 5.10 1.77
N THR A 74 -1.54 5.48 3.02
CA THR A 74 -2.15 4.82 4.17
C THR A 74 -3.26 5.68 4.76
N LEU A 75 -4.51 5.28 4.54
CA LEU A 75 -5.69 6.03 4.95
C LEU A 75 -6.47 5.24 5.99
N THR A 76 -7.06 5.93 6.97
CA THR A 76 -8.10 5.32 7.79
C THR A 76 -9.41 5.23 6.99
N PRO A 77 -10.34 4.32 7.34
CA PRO A 77 -11.66 4.25 6.71
C PRO A 77 -12.40 5.59 6.71
N GLU A 78 -12.26 6.38 7.78
CA GLU A 78 -12.79 7.74 7.84
C GLU A 78 -12.14 8.70 6.84
N GLN A 79 -10.80 8.67 6.74
CA GLN A 79 -10.06 9.49 5.78
C GLN A 79 -10.41 9.11 4.33
N TRP A 80 -10.54 7.83 4.04
CA TRP A 80 -10.94 7.31 2.74
C TRP A 80 -12.36 7.77 2.38
N THR A 81 -13.31 7.62 3.31
CA THR A 81 -14.68 8.08 3.12
C THR A 81 -14.74 9.58 2.85
N ARG A 82 -13.95 10.38 3.56
CA ARG A 82 -13.86 11.83 3.34
C ARG A 82 -13.30 12.16 1.96
N GLN A 83 -12.21 11.51 1.56
CA GLN A 83 -11.59 11.72 0.26
C GLN A 83 -12.52 11.34 -0.90
N ARG A 84 -13.36 10.32 -0.75
CA ARG A 84 -14.33 9.92 -1.79
C ARG A 84 -15.56 10.84 -1.90
N ARG A 85 -15.80 11.69 -0.91
CA ARG A 85 -16.91 12.64 -0.91
C ARG A 85 -16.57 13.98 -1.57
N GLU A 86 -15.29 14.27 -1.78
CA GLU A 86 -14.79 15.43 -2.52
C GLU A 86 -14.57 15.08 -4.00
#